data_AF-A0A947WTF3-F1
#
_entry.id   AF-A0A947WTF3-F1
#
_cell.length_a   1.000
_cell.length_b   1.000
_cell.length_c   1.000
_cell.angle_alpha   90.00
_cell.angle_beta   90.00
_cell.angle_gamma   90.00
#
_symmetry.space_group_name_H-M   'P 1'
#
loop_
_entity.id
_entity.type
_entity.pdbx_description
1 polymer ?
#
loop_
_entity_poly.entity_id
_entity_poly.type
_entity_poly.pdbx_seq_one_letter_code
_entity_poly.pdbx_strand_id
1 'polypeptide(L)'
;IYYIQSFLLLKSIGINSIPFLYLVISVTIAGFITLLPISISGLGTREATLIFFFSFYQIPSEKTIGFSLLILSMLLIAALIGLICWLIKPIHVK
;
A
#
# COMPACT_ATOMS: atom_id res chain seq x y z
N ILE A 1 13.00 -2.69 -0.11
CA ILE A 1 12.36 -2.64 -1.45
C ILE A 1 10.97 -2.00 -1.35
N TYR A 2 10.05 -2.54 -0.55
CA TYR A 2 8.68 -2.00 -0.39
C TYR A 2 8.62 -0.49 -0.08
N TYR A 3 9.34 0.00 0.93
CA TYR A 3 9.31 1.43 1.25
C TYR A 3 9.86 2.35 0.16
N ILE A 4 10.85 1.88 -0.60
CA ILE A 4 11.42 2.62 -1.73
C ILE A 4 10.38 2.69 -2.85
N GLN A 5 9.70 1.57 -3.14
CA GLN A 5 8.59 1.54 -4.09
C GLN A 5 7.46 2.49 -3.66
N SER A 6 7.03 2.45 -2.39
CA SER A 6 6.03 3.37 -1.87
C SER A 6 6.47 4.82 -1.98
N PHE A 7 7.74 5.14 -1.74
CA PHE A 7 8.24 6.50 -1.93
C PHE A 7 8.19 6.96 -3.40
N LEU A 8 8.55 6.08 -4.34
CA LEU A 8 8.45 6.38 -5.77
C LEU A 8 6.99 6.59 -6.21
N LEU A 9 6.06 5.76 -5.71
CA LEU A 9 4.62 5.91 -5.98
C LEU A 9 4.04 7.20 -5.39
N LEU A 10 4.51 7.60 -4.20
CA LEU A 10 4.13 8.87 -3.59
C LEU A 10 4.54 10.04 -4.49
N LYS A 11 5.78 10.00 -5.00
CA LYS A 11 6.31 11.00 -5.92
C LYS A 11 5.58 11.01 -7.26
N SER A 12 5.17 9.85 -7.80
CA SER A 12 4.44 9.78 -9.08
C SER A 12 3.04 10.38 -9.03
N ILE A 13 2.40 10.40 -7.85
CA ILE A 13 1.10 11.09 -7.61
C ILE A 13 1.27 12.60 -7.37
N GLY A 14 2.52 13.08 -7.35
CA GLY A 14 2.84 14.49 -7.14
C GLY A 14 2.74 14.92 -5.67
N ILE A 15 2.88 13.99 -4.72
CA ILE A 15 3.02 14.32 -3.30
C ILE A 15 4.51 14.46 -2.99
N ASN A 16 4.98 15.70 -2.88
CA ASN A 16 6.40 16.00 -2.68
C ASN A 16 6.77 16.46 -1.27
N SER A 17 5.80 16.91 -0.48
CA SER A 17 5.99 17.53 0.84
C SER A 17 6.30 16.53 1.95
N ILE A 18 5.97 15.25 1.78
CA ILE A 18 6.17 14.23 2.80
C ILE A 18 7.62 13.73 2.75
N PRO A 19 8.38 13.81 3.87
CA PRO A 19 9.73 13.26 3.94
C PRO A 19 9.71 11.74 4.00
N PHE A 20 10.77 11.10 3.50
CA PHE A 20 10.86 9.64 3.39
C PHE A 20 10.60 8.92 4.73
N LEU A 21 11.21 9.39 5.82
CA LEU A 21 11.06 8.78 7.15
C LEU A 21 9.60 8.81 7.64
N TYR A 22 8.88 9.91 7.39
CA TYR A 22 7.47 10.02 7.76
C TYR A 22 6.62 9.04 6.97
N LEU A 23 6.86 8.91 5.65
CA LEU A 23 6.20 7.91 4.83
C LEU A 23 6.42 6.49 5.37
N VAL A 24 7.66 6.15 5.74
CA VAL A 24 7.98 4.82 6.28
C VAL A 24 7.15 4.55 7.54
N ILE A 25 7.08 5.51 8.47
CA ILE A 25 6.31 5.37 9.70
C ILE A 25 4.81 5.23 9.40
N SER A 26 4.25 6.11 8.57
CA SER A 26 2.82 6.08 8.22
C SER A 26 2.43 4.77 7.55
N VAL A 27 3.23 4.29 6.59
CA VAL A 27 2.98 3.04 5.86
C VAL A 27 3.14 1.82 6.77
N THR A 28 4.11 1.85 7.70
CA THR A 28 4.29 0.77 8.69
C THR A 28 3.07 0.66 9.61
N ILE A 29 2.59 1.78 10.15
CA ILE A 29 1.42 1.80 11.03
C ILE A 29 0.17 1.37 10.27
N ALA A 30 -0.01 1.85 9.03
CA ALA A 30 -1.10 1.39 8.17
C ALA A 30 -1.03 -0.12 7.91
N GLY A 31 0.18 -0.67 7.69
CA GLY A 31 0.40 -2.11 7.58
C GLY A 31 -0.02 -2.89 8.83
N PHE A 32 0.35 -2.41 10.02
CA PHE A 32 -0.11 -3.04 11.28
C PHE A 32 -1.63 -3.03 11.42
N ILE A 33 -2.29 -1.94 11.02
CA ILE A 33 -3.75 -1.84 11.07
C ILE A 33 -4.40 -2.81 10.08
N THR A 34 -3.79 -3.06 8.92
CA THR A 34 -4.31 -4.08 7.98
C THR A 34 -4.25 -5.51 8.49
N LEU A 35 -3.40 -5.80 9.48
CA LEU A 35 -3.35 -7.10 10.14
C LEU A 35 -4.53 -7.30 11.10
N LEU A 36 -5.17 -6.22 11.54
CA LEU A 36 -6.38 -6.33 12.33
C LEU A 36 -7.50 -6.86 11.41
N PRO A 37 -8.20 -7.94 11.79
CA PRO A 37 -9.24 -8.57 10.97
C PRO A 37 -10.55 -7.77 10.99
N ILE A 38 -10.46 -6.44 10.84
CA ILE A 38 -11.58 -5.49 10.83
C ILE A 38 -12.18 -5.42 9.42
N SER A 39 -11.34 -5.58 8.38
CA SER A 39 -11.74 -5.46 6.98
C SER A 39 -10.96 -6.42 6.08
N ILE A 40 -11.55 -6.81 4.94
CA ILE A 40 -10.91 -7.70 3.96
C ILE A 40 -9.66 -7.02 3.41
N SER A 41 -8.48 -7.59 3.66
CA SER A 41 -7.17 -7.05 3.26
C SER A 41 -6.88 -5.62 3.76
N GLY A 42 -7.55 -5.16 4.82
CA GLY A 42 -7.39 -3.78 5.28
C GLY A 42 -8.06 -2.72 4.40
N LEU A 43 -8.94 -3.10 3.46
CA LEU A 43 -9.66 -2.16 2.59
C LEU A 43 -10.53 -1.21 3.44
N GLY A 44 -10.28 0.09 3.28
CA GLY A 44 -10.92 1.17 4.04
C GLY A 44 -10.12 1.57 5.29
N THR A 45 -9.64 0.60 6.07
CA THR A 45 -8.88 0.89 7.31
C THR A 45 -7.46 1.39 7.03
N ARG A 46 -6.80 0.83 6.02
CA ARG A 46 -5.49 1.31 5.54
C ARG A 46 -5.59 2.73 4.99
N GLU A 47 -6.59 2.97 4.15
CA GLU A 47 -6.85 4.25 3.51
C GLU A 47 -7.15 5.32 4.56
N ALA A 48 -8.02 5.03 5.53
CA ALA A 48 -8.32 5.95 6.63
C ALA A 48 -7.08 6.30 7.46
N THR A 49 -6.25 5.30 7.76
CA THR A 49 -4.98 5.52 8.49
C THR A 49 -4.04 6.42 7.71
N LEU A 50 -3.84 6.17 6.41
CA LEU A 50 -2.97 6.98 5.57
C LEU A 50 -3.52 8.40 5.41
N ILE A 51 -4.84 8.56 5.23
CA ILE A 51 -5.49 9.88 5.18
C ILE A 51 -5.24 10.64 6.47
N PHE A 52 -5.39 9.98 7.62
CA PHE A 52 -5.09 10.58 8.92
C PHE A 52 -3.65 11.07 9.00
N PHE A 53 -2.66 10.23 8.66
CA PHE A 53 -1.25 10.66 8.70
C PHE A 53 -0.91 11.73 7.65
N PHE A 54 -1.50 11.67 6.46
CA PHE A 54 -1.19 12.62 5.39
C PHE A 54 -1.92 13.96 5.58
N SER A 55 -2.98 13.98 6.41
CA SER A 55 -3.68 15.22 6.80
C SER A 55 -2.77 16.21 7.53
N PHE A 56 -1.78 15.73 8.29
CA PHE A 56 -0.76 16.58 8.93
C PHE A 56 0.08 17.40 7.93
N TYR A 57 0.17 16.92 6.68
CA TYR A 57 0.83 17.61 5.57
C TYR A 57 -0.16 18.28 4.61
N GLN A 58 -1.42 18.42 5.03
CA GLN A 58 -2.53 19.02 4.24
C GLN A 58 -2.70 18.36 2.87
N ILE A 59 -2.41 17.06 2.77
CA ILE A 59 -2.60 16.32 1.52
C ILE A 59 -4.09 15.99 1.37
N PRO A 60 -4.68 16.29 0.20
CA PRO A 60 -6.07 15.96 -0.07
C PRO A 60 -6.31 14.45 -0.01
N SER A 61 -7.46 14.05 0.52
CA SER A 61 -7.82 12.64 0.68
C SER A 61 -7.86 11.90 -0.66
N GLU A 62 -8.25 12.56 -1.76
CA GLU A 62 -8.31 11.93 -3.09
C GLU A 62 -6.92 11.43 -3.53
N LYS A 63 -5.86 12.21 -3.29
CA LYS A 63 -4.49 11.80 -3.62
C LYS A 63 -4.01 10.66 -2.73
N THR A 64 -4.38 10.67 -1.46
CA THR A 64 -4.01 9.60 -0.52
C THR A 64 -4.69 8.28 -0.86
N ILE A 65 -5.96 8.33 -1.28
CA ILE A 65 -6.70 7.15 -1.77
C ILE A 65 -6.05 6.63 -3.06
N GLY A 66 -5.74 7.52 -4.01
CA GLY A 66 -5.01 7.15 -5.23
C GLY A 66 -3.67 6.47 -4.93
N PHE A 67 -2.95 6.95 -3.91
CA PHE A 67 -1.69 6.33 -3.47
C PHE A 67 -1.90 4.93 -2.90
N SER A 68 -2.91 4.73 -2.05
CA SER A 68 -3.26 3.42 -1.52
C SER A 68 -3.65 2.42 -2.63
N LEU A 69 -4.40 2.89 -3.64
CA LEU A 69 -4.78 2.10 -4.80
C LEU A 69 -3.58 1.70 -5.67
N LEU A 70 -2.58 2.57 -5.84
CA LEU A 70 -1.34 2.20 -6.54
C LEU A 70 -0.54 1.14 -5.78
N ILE A 71 -0.52 1.18 -4.45
CA ILE A 71 0.10 0.12 -3.65
C ILE A 71 -0.67 -1.20 -3.84
N LEU A 72 -2.00 -1.14 -3.86
CA LEU A 72 -2.84 -2.31 -4.09
C LEU A 72 -2.64 -2.90 -5.50
N SER A 73 -2.52 -2.07 -6.53
CA SER A 73 -2.30 -2.54 -7.90
C SER A 73 -0.95 -3.25 -8.03
N MET A 74 0.09 -2.73 -7.38
CA MET A 74 1.40 -3.41 -7.32
C MET A 74 1.32 -4.78 -6.62
N LEU A 75 0.53 -4.87 -5.54
CA LEU A 75 0.29 -6.14 -4.86
C LEU A 75 -0.47 -7.13 -5.76
N LEU A 76 -1.47 -6.67 -6.51
CA LEU A 76 -2.20 -7.50 -7.48
C LEU A 76 -1.30 -8.01 -8.60
N ILE A 77 -0.39 -7.17 -9.12
CA ILE A 77 0.58 -7.58 -10.14
C ILE A 77 1.50 -8.69 -9.58
N ALA A 78 2.00 -8.53 -8.35
CA ALA A 78 2.81 -9.56 -7.70
C ALA A 78 2.02 -10.86 -7.47
N ALA A 79 0.76 -10.76 -7.05
CA ALA A 79 -0.13 -11.91 -6.86
C ALA A 79 -0.41 -12.65 -8.18
N LEU A 80 -0.63 -11.91 -9.27
CA LEU A 80 -0.81 -12.49 -10.61
C LEU A 80 0.44 -13.25 -11.07
N ILE A 81 1.63 -12.70 -10.85
CA ILE A 81 2.89 -13.41 -11.16
C ILE A 81 2.97 -14.71 -10.36
N GLY A 82 2.66 -14.67 -9.06
CA GLY A 82 2.61 -15.87 -8.21
C GLY A 82 1.61 -16.91 -8.71
N LEU A 83 0.43 -16.47 -9.14
CA LEU A 83 -0.60 -17.32 -9.72
C LEU A 83 -0.14 -17.96 -11.04
N ILE A 84 0.48 -17.19 -11.93
CA ILE A 84 1.04 -17.71 -13.19
C ILE A 84 2.11 -18.78 -12.90
N CYS A 85 3.03 -18.51 -11.97
CA CYS A 85 4.06 -19.48 -11.57
C CYS A 85 3.43 -20.78 -11.01
N TRP A 86 2.38 -20.65 -10.20
CA TRP A 86 1.65 -21.79 -9.66
C TRP A 86 0.96 -22.61 -10.75
N LEU A 87 0.34 -21.96 -11.74
CA LEU A 87 -0.29 -22.64 -12.87
C LEU A 87 0.72 -23.38 -13.75
N ILE A 88 1.94 -22.85 -13.92
CA ILE A 88 3.01 -23.49 -14.70
C ILE A 88 3.56 -24.71 -13.98
N LYS A 89 3.76 -24.63 -12.65
CA LYS A 89 4.35 -25.72 -11.87
C LYS A 89 3.61 -25.89 -10.54
N PRO A 90 2.40 -26.46 -10.57
CA PRO A 90 1.62 -26.63 -9.36
C PRO A 90 2.33 -27.61 -8.42
N ILE A 91 2.40 -27.25 -7.13
CA ILE A 91 2.87 -28.19 -6.11
C ILE A 91 1.75 -29.19 -5.87
N HIS A 92 2.01 -30.46 -6.18
CA HIS A 92 1.13 -31.56 -5.78
C HIS A 92 1.25 -31.74 -4.27
N VAL A 93 0.37 -31.07 -3.53
CA VAL A 93 0.19 -31.34 -2.10
C VAL A 93 -0.62 -32.64 -1.99
N LYS A 94 -0.01 -33.68 -1.42
CA LYS A 94 -0.67 -34.96 -1.09
C LYS A 94 -1.68 -34.77 0.04
#